data_AF-A0A382ZTN4-F1
#
_entry.id   AF-A0A382ZTN4-F1
#
_cell.length_a   1.000
_cell.length_b   1.000
_cell.length_c   1.000
_cell.angle_alpha   90.00
_cell.angle_beta   90.00
_cell.angle_gamma   90.00
#
_symmetry.space_group_name_H-M   'P 1'
#
loop_
_entity.id
_entity.type
_entity.pdbx_description
1 polymer ?
#
loop_
_entity_poly.entity_id
_entity_poly.type
_entity_poly.pdbx_seq_one_letter_code
_entity_poly.pdbx_strand_id
1 'polypeptide(L)'
;KKVESFDELSLVTSEWTSSQEILKGLISNSVLIDMLFCPLMYYGNASERDMDFYQFVIMFKSIFMEGFAKPLGGMPYILDLLVEKYKSLNGELRMGAEVEFINSEKGIFKSLTLIGGEELAADALISSMGRIETLKCCDPSLKEAVGNESVGEVSFMESLFALNREPRDLGYTQSIVFFCTENRFRYEVPVDLIDISSGVLCCPNNFKYPKPLSEGMIRLTNLASFRLWDALPRREYINAKKEWRTKALENLFTF
;
A
#
# COMPACT_ATOMS: atom_id res chain seq x y z
N LYS A 1 13.75 -1.64 -22.28
CA LYS A 1 15.23 -1.52 -22.13
C LYS A 1 15.63 -0.98 -20.77
N LYS A 2 15.48 0.32 -20.43
CA LYS A 2 15.95 0.85 -19.13
C LYS A 2 15.32 0.15 -17.92
N VAL A 3 14.01 -0.15 -17.97
CA VAL A 3 13.30 -0.95 -16.95
C VAL A 3 13.78 -2.40 -16.90
N GLU A 4 13.95 -3.05 -18.06
CA GLU A 4 14.34 -4.46 -18.14
C GLU A 4 15.78 -4.70 -17.66
N SER A 5 16.68 -3.75 -17.88
CA SER A 5 18.09 -3.84 -17.53
C SER A 5 18.44 -3.29 -16.14
N PHE A 6 17.47 -2.71 -15.43
CA PHE A 6 17.68 -2.22 -14.07
C PHE A 6 17.74 -3.41 -13.12
N ASP A 7 18.59 -3.33 -12.09
CA ASP A 7 18.69 -4.34 -11.04
C ASP A 7 17.93 -3.88 -9.80
N GLU A 8 16.61 -4.05 -9.82
CA GLU A 8 15.72 -3.64 -8.74
C GLU A 8 15.81 -4.50 -7.47
N LEU A 9 16.55 -5.62 -7.52
CA LEU A 9 16.71 -6.54 -6.38
C LEU A 9 18.07 -6.38 -5.68
N SER A 10 18.88 -5.42 -6.13
CA SER A 10 20.14 -5.10 -5.48
C SER A 10 19.90 -4.70 -4.01
N LEU A 11 20.60 -5.39 -3.10
CA LEU A 11 20.60 -5.08 -1.68
C LEU A 11 21.58 -3.95 -1.31
N VAL A 12 22.32 -3.43 -2.29
CA VAL A 12 23.21 -2.28 -2.10
C VAL A 12 22.36 -1.02 -2.07
N THR A 13 22.49 -0.23 -1.02
CA THR A 13 21.78 1.05 -0.88
C THR A 13 22.07 1.95 -2.09
N SER A 14 21.07 2.13 -2.95
CA SER A 14 21.13 3.13 -4.01
C SER A 14 20.64 4.47 -3.46
N GLU A 15 21.23 5.56 -3.94
CA GLU A 15 20.67 6.89 -3.69
C GLU A 15 19.28 7.00 -4.32
N TRP A 16 18.37 7.69 -3.62
CA TRP A 16 17.03 7.94 -4.12
C TRP A 16 17.10 8.60 -5.49
N THR A 17 16.42 8.03 -6.48
CA THR A 17 16.45 8.53 -7.85
C THR A 17 15.04 8.84 -8.32
N SER A 18 14.80 10.08 -8.76
CA SER A 18 13.49 10.52 -9.25
C SER A 18 13.05 9.74 -10.48
N SER A 19 11.94 9.02 -10.36
CA SER A 19 11.29 8.36 -11.50
C SER A 19 10.72 9.40 -12.47
N GLN A 20 10.16 10.49 -11.95
CA GLN A 20 9.60 11.55 -12.78
C GLN A 20 10.66 12.20 -13.67
N GLU A 21 11.83 12.54 -13.13
CA GLU A 21 12.91 13.16 -13.91
C GLU A 21 13.41 12.21 -15.01
N ILE A 22 13.60 10.92 -14.67
CA ILE A 22 13.98 9.91 -15.66
C ILE A 22 12.94 9.81 -16.78
N LEU A 23 11.65 9.74 -16.46
CA LEU A 23 10.60 9.61 -17.46
C LEU A 23 10.45 10.87 -18.30
N LYS A 24 10.56 12.07 -17.72
CA LYS A 24 10.56 13.35 -18.45
C LYS A 24 11.73 13.45 -19.42
N GLY A 25 12.87 12.83 -19.11
CA GLY A 25 14.00 12.71 -20.03
C GLY A 25 13.77 11.77 -21.22
N LEU A 26 12.73 10.92 -21.17
CA LEU A 26 12.44 9.89 -22.19
C LEU A 26 11.11 10.11 -22.93
N ILE A 27 10.14 10.75 -22.30
CA ILE A 27 8.76 10.89 -22.77
C ILE A 27 8.38 12.38 -22.73
N SER A 28 8.06 12.96 -23.89
CA SER A 28 7.64 14.36 -23.97
C SER A 28 6.17 14.59 -23.60
N ASN A 29 5.32 13.56 -23.75
CA ASN A 29 3.90 13.67 -23.42
C ASN A 29 3.68 13.49 -21.91
N SER A 30 3.35 14.58 -21.23
CA SER A 30 3.13 14.60 -19.80
C SER A 30 1.90 13.80 -19.36
N VAL A 31 0.86 13.67 -20.19
CA VAL A 31 -0.31 12.83 -19.89
C VAL A 31 0.06 11.36 -19.91
N LEU A 32 0.93 10.94 -20.84
CA LEU A 32 1.42 9.55 -20.85
C LEU A 32 2.23 9.23 -19.59
N ILE A 33 3.05 10.17 -19.11
CA ILE A 33 3.76 9.99 -17.83
C ILE A 33 2.74 9.80 -16.69
N ASP A 34 1.71 10.64 -16.62
CA ASP A 34 0.66 10.53 -15.60
C ASP A 34 -0.10 9.20 -15.67
N MET A 35 -0.41 8.72 -16.88
CA MET A 35 -1.05 7.42 -17.10
C MET A 35 -0.17 6.26 -16.63
N LEU A 36 1.15 6.37 -16.75
CA LEU A 36 2.09 5.38 -16.21
C LEU A 36 2.17 5.47 -14.69
N PHE A 37 2.22 6.67 -14.11
CA PHE A 37 2.31 6.86 -12.66
C PHE A 37 1.03 6.48 -11.93
N CYS A 38 -0.16 6.73 -12.48
CA CYS A 38 -1.44 6.52 -11.82
C CYS A 38 -1.57 5.12 -11.17
N PRO A 39 -1.40 4.00 -11.90
CA PRO A 39 -1.46 2.68 -11.29
C PRO A 39 -0.32 2.39 -10.31
N LEU A 40 0.91 2.84 -10.62
CA LEU A 40 2.09 2.51 -9.81
C LEU A 40 2.07 3.21 -8.46
N MET A 41 1.61 4.46 -8.43
CA MET A 41 1.53 5.24 -7.20
C MET A 41 0.48 4.66 -6.25
N TYR A 42 -0.71 4.36 -6.74
CA TYR A 42 -1.78 3.77 -5.92
C TYR A 42 -1.45 2.38 -5.37
N TYR A 43 -0.60 1.61 -6.05
CA TYR A 43 -0.29 0.24 -5.63
C TYR A 43 0.94 0.12 -4.73
N GLY A 44 1.91 1.02 -4.88
CA GLY A 44 3.25 0.79 -4.32
C GLY A 44 4.01 2.01 -3.84
N ASN A 45 3.36 3.16 -3.63
CA ASN A 45 4.07 4.34 -3.18
C ASN A 45 3.49 4.99 -1.92
N ALA A 46 4.36 5.20 -0.93
CA ALA A 46 4.03 5.93 0.30
C ALA A 46 4.39 7.44 0.21
N SER A 47 5.14 7.84 -0.81
CA SER A 47 5.58 9.21 -1.03
C SER A 47 4.63 9.98 -1.94
N GLU A 48 4.58 11.30 -1.75
CA GLU A 48 3.81 12.17 -2.64
C GLU A 48 4.56 12.44 -3.94
N ARG A 49 3.80 12.58 -5.03
CA ARG A 49 4.17 13.08 -6.36
C ARG A 49 5.16 12.22 -7.13
N ASP A 50 6.17 11.67 -6.50
CA ASP A 50 7.21 10.87 -7.13
C ASP A 50 7.51 9.60 -6.32
N MET A 51 8.23 8.68 -6.96
CA MET A 51 8.71 7.45 -6.34
C MET A 51 10.15 7.20 -6.76
N ASP A 52 10.87 6.46 -5.93
CA ASP A 52 12.22 6.02 -6.29
C ASP A 52 12.16 5.13 -7.54
N PHE A 53 13.16 5.25 -8.41
CA PHE A 53 13.21 4.53 -9.68
C PHE A 53 13.27 3.02 -9.50
N TYR A 54 13.90 2.51 -8.44
CA TYR A 54 13.84 1.07 -8.15
C TYR A 54 12.39 0.62 -7.92
N GLN A 55 11.63 1.37 -7.13
CA GLN A 55 10.24 1.05 -6.81
C GLN A 55 9.36 1.19 -8.04
N PHE A 56 9.61 2.20 -8.89
CA PHE A 56 8.96 2.33 -10.19
C PHE A 56 9.19 1.09 -11.05
N VAL A 57 10.42 0.58 -11.14
CA VAL A 57 10.76 -0.61 -11.93
C VAL A 57 10.03 -1.85 -11.40
N ILE A 58 10.05 -2.08 -10.08
CA ILE A 58 9.33 -3.22 -9.45
C ILE A 58 7.84 -3.16 -9.80
N MET A 59 7.21 -2.00 -9.57
CA MET A 59 5.77 -1.83 -9.81
C MET A 59 5.45 -1.91 -11.30
N PHE A 60 6.30 -1.35 -12.17
CA PHE A 60 6.09 -1.40 -13.63
C PHE A 60 6.11 -2.84 -14.14
N LYS A 61 7.11 -3.64 -13.73
CA LYS A 61 7.20 -5.06 -14.08
C LYS A 61 5.98 -5.82 -13.56
N SER A 62 5.64 -5.64 -12.28
CA SER A 62 4.51 -6.32 -11.64
C SER A 62 3.16 -5.99 -12.30
N ILE A 63 2.89 -4.72 -12.61
CA ILE A 63 1.58 -4.27 -13.05
C ILE A 63 1.42 -4.36 -14.58
N PHE A 64 2.38 -3.85 -15.34
CA PHE A 64 2.27 -3.73 -16.79
C PHE A 64 2.80 -4.95 -17.54
N MET A 65 3.76 -5.70 -16.97
CA MET A 65 4.34 -6.86 -17.64
C MET A 65 3.73 -8.19 -17.15
N GLU A 66 3.50 -8.32 -15.84
CA GLU A 66 3.02 -9.57 -15.23
C GLU A 66 1.49 -9.58 -15.03
N GLY A 67 0.93 -8.43 -14.65
CA GLY A 67 -0.50 -8.26 -14.45
C GLY A 67 -0.98 -8.70 -13.06
N PHE A 68 -2.30 -8.64 -12.84
CA PHE A 68 -2.88 -8.92 -11.54
C PHE A 68 -3.44 -10.33 -11.45
N ALA A 69 -3.12 -11.02 -10.36
CA ALA A 69 -3.75 -12.27 -9.98
C ALA A 69 -4.39 -12.14 -8.59
N LYS A 70 -5.54 -12.78 -8.41
CA LYS A 70 -6.21 -12.85 -7.12
C LYS A 70 -6.43 -14.32 -6.73
N PRO A 71 -5.86 -14.80 -5.62
CA PRO A 71 -6.06 -16.17 -5.17
C PRO A 71 -7.52 -16.40 -4.80
N LEU A 72 -8.03 -17.59 -5.13
CA LEU A 72 -9.29 -18.09 -4.56
C LEU A 72 -9.11 -18.20 -3.03
N GLY A 73 -10.09 -17.71 -2.26
CA GLY A 73 -9.95 -17.57 -0.80
C GLY A 73 -9.23 -16.31 -0.34
N GLY A 74 -8.71 -15.49 -1.27
CA GLY A 74 -8.07 -14.21 -0.95
C GLY A 74 -6.70 -14.34 -0.29
N MET A 75 -6.19 -13.23 0.26
CA MET A 75 -4.89 -13.21 0.93
C MET A 75 -4.80 -14.10 2.18
N PRO A 76 -5.86 -14.26 3.00
CA PRO A 76 -5.81 -15.17 4.15
C PRO A 76 -5.38 -16.58 3.76
N TYR A 77 -5.83 -17.09 2.61
CA TYR A 77 -5.42 -18.41 2.11
C TYR A 77 -3.89 -18.54 1.95
N ILE A 78 -3.23 -17.51 1.38
CA ILE A 78 -1.77 -17.53 1.22
C ILE A 78 -1.07 -17.44 2.59
N LEU A 79 -1.56 -16.57 3.48
CA LEU A 79 -0.99 -16.40 4.81
C LEU A 79 -1.11 -17.68 5.63
N ASP A 80 -2.26 -18.35 5.58
CA ASP A 80 -2.49 -19.61 6.30
C ASP A 80 -1.53 -20.70 5.81
N LEU A 81 -1.34 -20.83 4.49
CA LEU A 81 -0.35 -21.77 3.93
C LEU A 81 1.08 -21.50 4.43
N LEU A 82 1.48 -20.22 4.52
CA LEU A 82 2.80 -19.85 5.03
C LEU A 82 2.93 -20.15 6.53
N VAL A 83 1.90 -19.83 7.32
CA VAL A 83 1.87 -20.10 8.77
C VAL A 83 1.87 -21.60 9.05
N GLU A 84 1.08 -22.38 8.32
CA GLU A 84 1.06 -23.85 8.40
C GLU A 84 2.43 -24.43 8.08
N LYS A 85 3.06 -23.97 6.99
CA LYS A 85 4.40 -24.43 6.62
C LYS A 85 5.43 -24.07 7.69
N TYR A 86 5.40 -22.85 8.20
CA TYR A 86 6.31 -22.40 9.25
C TYR A 86 6.17 -23.22 10.53
N LYS A 87 4.94 -23.45 10.99
CA LYS A 87 4.65 -24.30 12.17
C LYS A 87 5.04 -25.77 11.95
N SER A 88 4.86 -26.30 10.74
CA SER A 88 5.29 -27.67 10.40
C SER A 88 6.81 -27.88 10.47
N LEU A 89 7.56 -26.79 10.42
CA LEU A 89 9.02 -26.74 10.59
C LEU A 89 9.41 -26.28 12.01
N ASN A 90 8.50 -26.45 12.98
CA ASN A 90 8.66 -26.11 14.39
C ASN A 90 8.78 -24.60 14.69
N GLY A 91 8.34 -23.74 13.76
CA GLY A 91 8.26 -22.30 13.99
C GLY A 91 7.14 -21.93 14.98
N GLU A 92 7.41 -20.95 15.85
CA GLU A 92 6.44 -20.40 16.80
C GLU A 92 5.87 -19.07 16.31
N LEU A 93 4.55 -18.93 16.30
CA LEU A 93 3.86 -17.66 16.02
C LEU A 93 3.14 -17.19 17.26
N ARG A 94 3.57 -16.05 17.82
CA ARG A 94 2.95 -15.41 18.98
C ARG A 94 2.16 -14.17 18.52
N MET A 95 0.84 -14.24 18.66
CA MET A 95 -0.06 -13.11 18.36
C MET A 95 -0.28 -12.28 19.62
N GLY A 96 -0.43 -10.96 19.48
CA GLY A 96 -0.58 -10.05 20.62
C GLY A 96 0.70 -9.87 21.44
N ALA A 97 1.85 -10.29 20.91
CA ALA A 97 3.18 -10.13 21.49
C ALA A 97 3.85 -8.88 20.92
N GLU A 98 3.37 -7.70 21.30
CA GLU A 98 3.94 -6.43 20.84
C GLU A 98 5.35 -6.21 21.41
N VAL A 99 6.30 -5.84 20.55
CA VAL A 99 7.68 -5.56 20.94
C VAL A 99 7.78 -4.13 21.47
N GLU A 100 8.21 -3.99 22.72
CA GLU A 100 8.44 -2.69 23.36
C GLU A 100 9.88 -2.21 23.12
N PHE A 101 10.87 -3.09 23.34
CA PHE A 101 12.29 -2.77 23.18
C PHE A 101 13.06 -3.85 22.41
N ILE A 102 14.02 -3.41 21.59
CA ILE A 102 15.05 -4.22 20.95
C ILE A 102 16.36 -3.91 21.66
N ASN A 103 16.75 -4.78 22.58
CA ASN A 103 17.90 -4.55 23.45
C ASN A 103 19.20 -4.92 22.73
N SER A 104 20.16 -4.00 22.76
CA SER A 104 21.47 -4.21 22.17
C SER A 104 22.59 -3.81 23.13
N GLU A 105 23.72 -4.51 23.04
CA GLU A 105 24.93 -4.18 23.80
C GLU A 105 26.09 -4.02 22.83
N LYS A 106 26.74 -2.84 22.84
CA LYS A 106 27.86 -2.52 21.94
C LYS A 106 27.52 -2.74 20.45
N GLY A 107 26.29 -2.44 20.06
CA GLY A 107 25.78 -2.59 18.69
C GLY A 107 25.43 -4.02 18.29
N ILE A 108 25.42 -4.96 19.23
CA ILE A 108 25.04 -6.37 18.99
C ILE A 108 23.68 -6.62 19.65
N PHE A 109 22.74 -7.18 18.88
CA PHE A 109 21.44 -7.61 19.39
C PHE A 109 21.59 -8.63 20.53
N LYS A 110 20.75 -8.50 21.56
CA LYS A 110 20.75 -9.41 22.73
C LYS A 110 19.38 -10.02 22.99
N SER A 111 18.35 -9.20 23.05
CA SER A 111 17.01 -9.64 23.41
C SER A 111 15.94 -8.66 22.92
N LEU A 112 14.69 -9.11 22.96
CA LEU A 112 13.49 -8.30 22.82
C LEU A 112 12.76 -8.25 24.16
N THR A 113 12.24 -7.09 24.52
CA THR A 113 11.26 -6.95 25.61
C THR A 113 9.89 -6.74 25.00
N LEU A 114 8.92 -7.58 25.37
CA LEU A 114 7.53 -7.44 24.96
C LEU A 114 6.79 -6.50 25.92
N ILE A 115 5.71 -5.88 25.43
CA ILE A 115 4.77 -5.17 26.31
C ILE A 115 4.26 -6.14 27.37
N GLY A 116 4.47 -5.78 28.64
CA GLY A 116 4.20 -6.64 29.80
C GLY A 116 5.46 -7.21 30.47
N GLY A 117 6.64 -6.96 29.90
CA GLY A 117 7.93 -7.22 30.53
C GLY A 117 8.52 -8.61 30.28
N GLU A 118 7.90 -9.45 29.44
CA GLU A 118 8.53 -10.70 29.00
C GLU A 118 9.76 -10.39 28.14
N GLU A 119 10.88 -11.06 28.42
CA GLU A 119 12.11 -10.92 27.67
C GLU A 119 12.40 -12.18 26.84
N LEU A 120 12.73 -12.00 25.56
CA LEU A 120 13.03 -13.07 24.61
C LEU A 120 14.44 -12.89 24.05
N ALA A 121 15.26 -13.94 24.12
CA ALA A 121 16.60 -13.96 23.53
C ALA A 121 16.62 -14.76 22.22
N ALA A 122 17.45 -14.33 21.27
CA ALA A 122 17.69 -15.05 20.01
C ALA A 122 19.09 -14.72 19.46
N ASP A 123 19.60 -15.56 18.56
CA ASP A 123 20.90 -15.32 17.92
C ASP A 123 20.85 -14.17 16.89
N ALA A 124 19.68 -13.95 16.28
CA ALA A 124 19.47 -12.94 15.26
C ALA A 124 18.05 -12.38 15.31
N LEU A 125 17.90 -11.15 14.84
CA LEU A 125 16.62 -10.46 14.69
C LEU A 125 16.42 -10.04 13.24
N ILE A 126 15.25 -10.34 12.69
CA ILE A 126 14.77 -9.80 11.42
C ILE A 126 13.49 -9.03 11.72
N SER A 127 13.54 -7.70 11.62
CA SER A 127 12.36 -6.85 11.83
C SER A 127 11.63 -6.63 10.52
N SER A 128 10.32 -6.91 10.52
CA SER A 128 9.40 -6.50 9.47
C SER A 128 8.52 -5.31 9.88
N MET A 129 8.78 -4.69 11.03
CA MET A 129 8.17 -3.40 11.37
C MET A 129 8.69 -2.34 10.38
N GLY A 130 7.95 -1.24 10.22
CA GLY A 130 8.45 -0.10 9.46
C GLY A 130 9.82 0.34 10.00
N ARG A 131 10.68 0.85 9.12
CA ARG A 131 12.07 1.17 9.47
C ARG A 131 12.15 2.14 10.65
N ILE A 132 11.33 3.19 10.61
CA ILE A 132 11.26 4.22 11.64
C ILE A 132 10.76 3.61 12.96
N GLU A 133 9.76 2.75 12.90
CA GLU A 133 9.20 2.02 14.05
C GLU A 133 10.24 1.08 14.67
N THR A 134 10.99 0.35 13.84
CA THR A 134 12.08 -0.53 14.29
C THR A 134 13.16 0.27 15.03
N LEU A 135 13.63 1.38 14.44
CA LEU A 135 14.68 2.20 15.03
C LEU A 135 14.23 2.89 16.34
N LYS A 136 12.93 3.19 16.48
CA LYS A 136 12.34 3.71 17.72
C LYS A 136 12.34 2.69 18.86
N CYS A 137 12.24 1.39 18.56
CA CYS A 137 12.27 0.31 19.54
C CYS A 137 13.70 -0.08 19.96
N CYS A 138 14.74 0.25 19.19
CA CYS A 138 16.12 -0.04 19.57
C CYS A 138 16.52 0.63 20.90
N ASP A 139 17.24 -0.11 21.75
CA ASP A 139 17.87 0.40 22.97
C ASP A 139 19.40 0.10 22.94
N PRO A 140 20.29 1.11 22.94
CA PRO A 140 19.99 2.55 22.95
C PRO A 140 19.29 3.01 21.66
N SER A 141 18.41 4.02 21.82
CA SER A 141 17.62 4.59 20.73
C SER A 141 18.48 5.10 19.58
N LEU A 142 18.23 4.57 18.38
CA LEU A 142 18.89 4.98 17.14
C LEU A 142 18.12 6.10 16.40
N LYS A 143 17.25 6.84 17.10
CA LYS A 143 16.45 7.93 16.52
C LYS A 143 17.26 8.99 15.78
N GLU A 144 18.47 9.29 16.22
CA GLU A 144 19.34 10.25 15.52
C GLU A 144 19.78 9.75 14.14
N ALA A 145 19.86 8.44 13.93
CA ALA A 145 20.14 7.83 12.64
C ALA A 145 18.95 7.89 11.66
N VAL A 146 17.76 8.27 12.14
CA VAL A 146 16.55 8.44 11.31
C VAL A 146 16.60 9.74 10.50
N GLY A 147 17.43 10.73 10.89
CA GLY A 147 17.53 12.01 10.18
C GLY A 147 16.17 12.66 9.89
N ASN A 148 16.06 13.30 8.72
CA ASN A 148 14.79 13.78 8.15
C ASN A 148 14.15 12.72 7.21
N GLU A 149 14.33 11.41 7.44
CA GLU A 149 13.60 10.39 6.66
C GLU A 149 12.09 10.67 6.78
N SER A 150 11.43 10.98 5.66
CA SER A 150 10.02 11.38 5.69
C SER A 150 9.14 10.17 5.97
N VAL A 151 8.36 10.22 7.05
CA VAL A 151 7.24 9.29 7.26
C VAL A 151 6.28 9.47 6.09
N GLY A 152 5.90 8.38 5.41
CA GLY A 152 4.89 8.46 4.36
C GLY A 152 3.58 9.02 4.91
N GLU A 153 3.07 10.08 4.29
CA GLU A 153 1.87 10.79 4.76
C GLU A 153 0.60 10.38 4.00
N VAL A 154 0.76 9.60 2.92
CA VAL A 154 -0.34 9.16 2.08
C VAL A 154 -1.21 8.16 2.83
N SER A 155 -2.51 8.44 2.85
CA SER A 155 -3.53 7.55 3.40
C SER A 155 -4.67 7.38 2.42
N PHE A 156 -5.55 6.41 2.67
CA PHE A 156 -6.65 6.11 1.76
C PHE A 156 -7.98 5.99 2.51
N MET A 157 -9.06 6.33 1.80
CA MET A 157 -10.40 5.91 2.17
C MET A 157 -10.83 4.83 1.20
N GLU A 158 -11.13 3.65 1.75
CA GLU A 158 -11.70 2.56 0.99
C GLU A 158 -13.20 2.41 1.29
N SER A 159 -13.99 2.29 0.23
CA SER A 159 -15.42 1.98 0.28
C SER A 159 -15.66 0.62 -0.39
N LEU A 160 -16.25 -0.31 0.35
CA LEU A 160 -16.60 -1.64 -0.15
C LEU A 160 -18.11 -1.74 -0.31
N PHE A 161 -18.54 -2.18 -1.49
CA PHE A 161 -19.94 -2.32 -1.88
C PHE A 161 -20.24 -3.80 -2.13
N ALA A 162 -21.10 -4.38 -1.29
CA ALA A 162 -21.69 -5.69 -1.51
C ALA A 162 -22.98 -5.54 -2.32
N LEU A 163 -23.08 -6.30 -3.40
CA LEU A 163 -24.14 -6.23 -4.40
C LEU A 163 -24.89 -7.55 -4.46
N ASN A 164 -26.18 -7.48 -4.81
CA ASN A 164 -27.02 -8.64 -5.08
C ASN A 164 -26.90 -9.17 -6.52
N ARG A 165 -25.92 -8.66 -7.29
CA ARG A 165 -25.67 -9.02 -8.69
C ARG A 165 -24.22 -8.77 -9.06
N GLU A 166 -23.78 -9.32 -10.19
CA GLU A 166 -22.39 -9.19 -10.65
C GLU A 166 -22.07 -7.74 -11.09
N PRO A 167 -20.85 -7.22 -10.83
CA PRO A 167 -20.44 -5.88 -11.29
C PRO A 167 -20.58 -5.68 -12.80
N ARG A 168 -20.39 -6.74 -13.60
CA ARG A 168 -20.54 -6.68 -15.07
C ARG A 168 -21.97 -6.39 -15.52
N ASP A 169 -22.97 -6.77 -14.73
CA ASP A 169 -24.38 -6.48 -15.02
C ASP A 169 -24.70 -4.98 -14.83
N LEU A 170 -23.80 -4.25 -14.16
CA LEU A 170 -23.83 -2.79 -13.98
C LEU A 170 -22.92 -2.06 -15.00
N GLY A 171 -22.29 -2.78 -15.92
CA GLY A 171 -21.35 -2.23 -16.91
C GLY A 171 -19.87 -2.28 -16.52
N TYR A 172 -19.54 -2.70 -15.30
CA TYR A 172 -18.14 -2.80 -14.84
C TYR A 172 -17.53 -4.15 -15.22
N THR A 173 -16.81 -4.19 -16.35
CA THR A 173 -16.24 -5.42 -16.92
C THR A 173 -14.78 -5.67 -16.57
N GLN A 174 -14.05 -4.65 -16.14
CA GLN A 174 -12.64 -4.75 -15.77
C GLN A 174 -12.46 -5.23 -14.33
N SER A 175 -11.33 -5.87 -14.03
CA SER A 175 -11.00 -6.29 -12.66
C SER A 175 -10.52 -5.13 -11.81
N ILE A 176 -9.68 -4.25 -12.37
CA ILE A 176 -9.15 -3.06 -11.73
C ILE A 176 -9.13 -1.94 -12.77
N VAL A 177 -9.59 -0.76 -12.38
CA VAL A 177 -9.48 0.49 -13.15
C VAL A 177 -8.81 1.52 -12.25
N PHE A 178 -7.65 2.01 -12.68
CA PHE A 178 -7.02 3.19 -12.11
C PHE A 178 -7.49 4.39 -12.91
N PHE A 179 -8.01 5.42 -12.25
CA PHE A 179 -8.61 6.56 -12.93
C PHE A 179 -8.08 7.89 -12.40
N CYS A 180 -8.11 8.88 -13.30
CA CYS A 180 -7.93 10.29 -13.02
C CYS A 180 -8.91 11.03 -13.93
N THR A 181 -9.83 11.79 -13.36
CA THR A 181 -10.84 12.58 -14.09
C THR A 181 -10.33 13.98 -14.44
N GLU A 182 -9.15 14.36 -13.94
CA GLU A 182 -8.48 15.60 -14.28
C GLU A 182 -7.42 15.41 -15.39
N ASN A 183 -7.06 16.51 -16.05
CA ASN A 183 -6.02 16.54 -17.08
C ASN A 183 -4.63 16.16 -16.57
N ARG A 184 -4.40 16.29 -15.25
CA ARG A 184 -3.12 16.02 -14.60
C ARG A 184 -3.35 15.15 -13.37
N PHE A 185 -2.60 14.06 -13.28
CA PHE A 185 -2.62 13.19 -12.12
C PHE A 185 -1.83 13.82 -10.98
N ARG A 186 -2.44 13.91 -9.79
CA ARG A 186 -1.81 14.39 -8.56
C ARG A 186 -1.94 13.31 -7.48
N TYR A 187 -0.82 12.75 -7.07
CA TYR A 187 -0.76 11.78 -5.98
C TYR A 187 -0.14 12.46 -4.76
N GLU A 188 -0.99 13.01 -3.91
CA GLU A 188 -0.58 13.76 -2.71
C GLU A 188 -1.73 13.74 -1.69
N VAL A 189 -1.42 14.07 -0.45
CA VAL A 189 -2.40 14.22 0.62
C VAL A 189 -3.43 15.27 0.21
N PRO A 190 -4.72 14.92 0.13
CA PRO A 190 -5.72 15.84 -0.34
C PRO A 190 -5.92 17.01 0.62
N VAL A 191 -6.29 18.15 0.05
CA VAL A 191 -6.70 19.34 0.81
C VAL A 191 -8.02 19.12 1.55
N ASP A 192 -8.87 18.26 1.00
CA ASP A 192 -10.13 17.80 1.59
C ASP A 192 -9.95 16.44 2.27
N LEU A 193 -11.03 15.88 2.83
CA LEU A 193 -11.00 14.57 3.49
C LEU A 193 -10.57 13.45 2.53
N ILE A 194 -10.98 13.51 1.26
CA ILE A 194 -10.52 12.61 0.20
C ILE A 194 -10.34 13.37 -1.14
N ASP A 195 -9.51 12.84 -2.03
CA ASP A 195 -9.49 13.24 -3.45
C ASP A 195 -10.43 12.34 -4.25
N ILE A 196 -11.51 12.93 -4.80
CA ILE A 196 -12.45 12.19 -5.67
C ILE A 196 -12.03 12.18 -7.14
N SER A 197 -11.05 13.01 -7.53
CA SER A 197 -10.62 13.15 -8.92
C SER A 197 -9.78 11.97 -9.41
N SER A 198 -9.21 11.19 -8.51
CA SER A 198 -8.44 10.00 -8.84
C SER A 198 -8.75 8.85 -7.88
N GLY A 199 -8.44 7.63 -8.31
CA GLY A 199 -8.68 6.46 -7.46
C GLY A 199 -8.47 5.12 -8.14
N VAL A 200 -8.84 4.08 -7.39
CA VAL A 200 -8.86 2.69 -7.84
C VAL A 200 -10.26 2.13 -7.69
N LEU A 201 -10.85 1.71 -8.80
CA LEU A 201 -12.08 0.92 -8.82
C LEU A 201 -11.71 -0.55 -9.05
N CYS A 202 -11.94 -1.40 -8.05
CA CYS A 202 -11.64 -2.82 -8.11
C CYS A 202 -12.94 -3.64 -8.05
N CYS A 203 -13.16 -4.46 -9.06
CA CYS A 203 -14.27 -5.40 -9.16
C CYS A 203 -13.71 -6.83 -9.03
N PRO A 204 -13.51 -7.34 -7.80
CA PRO A 204 -12.85 -8.62 -7.57
C PRO A 204 -13.54 -9.80 -8.27
N ASN A 205 -14.84 -9.70 -8.56
CA ASN A 205 -15.61 -10.71 -9.32
C ASN A 205 -15.10 -10.94 -10.75
N ASN A 206 -14.45 -9.93 -11.35
CA ASN A 206 -14.02 -10.00 -12.74
C ASN A 206 -12.65 -10.68 -12.93
N PHE A 207 -11.98 -11.06 -11.83
CA PHE A 207 -10.83 -11.96 -11.92
C PHE A 207 -11.26 -13.35 -12.39
N LYS A 208 -10.33 -14.07 -13.02
CA LYS A 208 -10.59 -15.41 -13.52
C LYS A 208 -10.52 -16.44 -12.38
N TYR A 209 -11.68 -16.77 -11.81
CA TYR A 209 -11.80 -17.85 -10.82
C TYR A 209 -12.34 -19.15 -11.42
N PRO A 210 -12.07 -20.30 -10.78
CA PRO A 210 -12.71 -21.57 -11.13
C PRO A 210 -14.24 -21.57 -10.91
N LYS A 211 -14.72 -20.77 -9.95
CA LYS A 211 -16.13 -20.57 -9.64
C LYS A 211 -16.39 -19.08 -9.37
N PRO A 212 -17.56 -18.54 -9.75
CA PRO A 212 -17.95 -17.18 -9.37
C PRO A 212 -17.91 -16.98 -7.85
N LEU A 213 -17.71 -15.74 -7.42
CA LEU A 213 -17.85 -15.37 -6.02
C LEU A 213 -19.33 -15.38 -5.63
N SER A 214 -19.62 -15.54 -4.33
CA SER A 214 -20.98 -15.61 -3.80
C SER A 214 -21.71 -14.27 -3.88
N GLU A 215 -21.00 -13.17 -3.63
CA GLU A 215 -21.53 -11.81 -3.69
C GLU A 215 -20.89 -11.03 -4.84
N GLY A 216 -21.67 -10.12 -5.43
CA GLY A 216 -21.11 -9.06 -6.27
C GLY A 216 -20.36 -8.06 -5.40
N MET A 217 -19.15 -7.69 -5.78
CA MET A 217 -18.31 -6.80 -4.99
C MET A 217 -17.70 -5.72 -5.87
N ILE A 218 -17.76 -4.48 -5.37
CA ILE A 218 -17.03 -3.33 -5.93
C ILE A 218 -16.28 -2.66 -4.77
N ARG A 219 -15.03 -2.26 -5.00
CA ARG A 219 -14.20 -1.51 -4.06
C ARG A 219 -13.77 -0.21 -4.72
N LEU A 220 -13.91 0.89 -4.01
CA LEU A 220 -13.44 2.20 -4.44
C LEU A 220 -12.42 2.71 -3.42
N THR A 221 -11.22 3.01 -3.89
CA THR A 221 -10.13 3.58 -3.10
C THR A 221 -9.83 4.99 -3.61
N ASN A 222 -9.80 5.95 -2.71
CA ASN A 222 -9.41 7.33 -2.96
C ASN A 222 -8.31 7.73 -1.98
N LEU A 223 -7.42 8.65 -2.39
CA LEU A 223 -6.49 9.31 -1.48
C LEU A 223 -7.27 10.01 -0.37
N ALA A 224 -6.71 10.03 0.84
CA ALA A 224 -7.34 10.60 2.03
C ALA A 224 -6.33 11.40 2.86
N SER A 225 -6.86 12.39 3.59
CA SER A 225 -6.09 13.21 4.50
C SER A 225 -6.21 12.69 5.93
N PHE A 226 -5.21 11.94 6.39
CA PHE A 226 -5.19 11.37 7.75
C PHE A 226 -5.45 12.44 8.81
N ARG A 227 -4.74 13.57 8.73
CA ARG A 227 -4.87 14.70 9.65
C ARG A 227 -6.31 15.21 9.77
N LEU A 228 -7.01 15.35 8.63
CA LEU A 228 -8.39 15.83 8.64
C LEU A 228 -9.35 14.77 9.20
N TRP A 229 -9.14 13.50 8.86
CA TRP A 229 -9.95 12.41 9.40
C TRP A 229 -9.78 12.21 10.91
N ASP A 230 -8.55 12.30 11.40
CA ASP A 230 -8.19 12.11 12.81
C ASP A 230 -8.72 13.25 13.70
N ALA A 231 -8.80 14.47 13.15
CA ALA A 231 -9.36 15.62 13.85
C ALA A 231 -10.89 15.57 14.04
N LEU A 232 -11.61 14.66 13.36
CA LEU A 232 -13.07 14.61 13.42
C LEU A 232 -13.57 13.90 14.70
N PRO A 233 -14.55 14.49 15.42
CA PRO A 233 -15.29 13.77 16.44
C PRO A 233 -15.97 12.54 15.86
N ARG A 234 -16.09 11.46 16.65
CA ARG A 234 -16.60 10.15 16.19
C ARG A 234 -17.91 10.22 15.39
N ARG A 235 -18.86 11.06 15.81
CA ARG A 235 -20.15 11.23 15.12
C ARG A 235 -19.98 11.86 13.75
N GLU A 236 -19.15 12.89 13.66
CA GLU A 236 -18.86 13.61 12.41
C GLU A 236 -18.03 12.74 11.47
N TYR A 237 -17.06 11.98 11.99
CA TYR A 237 -16.30 10.98 11.24
C TYR A 237 -17.23 9.99 10.50
N ILE A 238 -18.22 9.43 11.21
CA ILE A 238 -19.16 8.45 10.62
C ILE A 238 -20.02 9.12 9.52
N ASN A 239 -20.50 10.35 9.76
CA ASN A 239 -21.31 11.07 8.78
C ASN A 239 -20.48 11.45 7.55
N ALA A 240 -19.26 11.94 7.75
CA ALA A 240 -18.31 12.26 6.70
C ALA A 240 -17.98 11.03 5.84
N LYS A 241 -17.79 9.85 6.44
CA LYS A 241 -17.60 8.60 5.66
C LYS A 241 -18.77 8.31 4.72
N LYS A 242 -20.01 8.56 5.15
CA LYS A 242 -21.20 8.36 4.29
C LYS A 242 -21.25 9.39 3.17
N GLU A 243 -21.05 10.67 3.51
CA GLU A 243 -21.09 11.78 2.57
C GLU A 243 -20.02 11.63 1.48
N TRP A 244 -18.76 11.43 1.88
CA TRP A 244 -17.64 11.32 0.93
C TRP A 244 -17.71 10.07 0.08
N ARG A 245 -18.21 8.95 0.61
CA ARG A 245 -18.51 7.77 -0.19
C ARG A 245 -19.54 8.07 -1.28
N THR A 246 -20.62 8.78 -0.95
CA THR A 246 -21.64 9.17 -1.93
C THR A 246 -21.06 10.08 -3.01
N LYS A 247 -20.31 11.12 -2.62
CA LYS A 247 -19.64 12.03 -3.59
C LYS A 247 -18.68 11.28 -4.51
N ALA A 248 -17.87 10.37 -3.96
CA ALA A 248 -16.93 9.58 -4.76
C ALA A 248 -17.63 8.66 -5.76
N LEU A 249 -18.76 8.04 -5.36
CA LEU A 249 -19.59 7.24 -6.27
C LEU A 249 -20.23 8.09 -7.37
N GLU A 250 -20.81 9.24 -7.02
CA GLU A 250 -21.43 10.15 -7.99
C GLU A 250 -20.41 10.63 -9.02
N ASN A 251 -19.19 10.95 -8.60
CA ASN A 251 -18.11 11.30 -9.52
C ASN A 251 -17.76 10.14 -10.46
N LEU A 252 -17.74 8.91 -9.94
CA LEU A 252 -17.45 7.72 -10.75
C LEU A 252 -18.52 7.44 -11.82
N PHE A 253 -19.80 7.78 -11.57
CA PHE A 253 -20.88 7.62 -12.56
C PHE A 253 -20.89 8.67 -13.67
N THR A 254 -20.04 9.69 -13.60
CA THR A 254 -19.87 10.64 -14.71
C THR A 254 -19.03 10.08 -15.86
N PHE A 255 -18.45 8.90 -15.67
CA PHE A 255 -17.60 8.15 -16.59
C PHE A 255 -18.28 6.83 -16.98
#